data_AF-A0A4Q6EPG0-F1
#
_entry.id   AF-A0A4Q6EPG0-F1
#
_cell.length_a   1.000
_cell.length_b   1.000
_cell.length_c   1.000
_cell.angle_alpha   90.00
_cell.angle_beta   90.00
_cell.angle_gamma   90.00
#
_symmetry.space_group_name_H-M   'P 1'
#
loop_
_entity.id
_entity.type
_entity.pdbx_description
1 polymer ?
#
loop_
_entity_poly.entity_id
_entity_poly.type
_entity_poly.pdbx_seq_one_letter_code
_entity_poly.pdbx_strand_id
1 'polypeptide(L)'
;MLGPMRRAAPPASPGTKLAGDAGLALMVLAISLGTILRMPLLLELPAIFLFLFACATKAYDLLPAAALFTFLYVGSQFLPEIVWALPTAGFILALLFARVVSIPPRAKEQWAFVRAGRIDLASGLLTLVTSLVAAAALILWAFSADQLGAWAAVLRDYQGVPRWFLYGIGVPVFALLNAATEELIFRGVLLEALRTRFPKHLNVCIGLQASAFAAAHYWAGFPNGKLGYLMTFIYACALGYLRIRTRGLLAPFLAHFTADVVIAILLIALVA
;
A
#
# COMPACT_ATOMS: atom_id res chain seq x y z
N MET A 1 41.44 0.41 -15.65
CA MET A 1 40.73 -0.89 -15.66
C MET A 1 39.27 -0.65 -16.00
N LEU A 2 38.86 -0.93 -17.24
CA LEU A 2 37.45 -0.89 -17.65
C LEU A 2 36.83 -2.24 -17.23
N GLY A 3 35.95 -2.21 -16.24
CA GLY A 3 35.23 -3.42 -15.81
C GLY A 3 34.42 -4.02 -16.97
N PRO A 4 34.21 -5.35 -16.99
CA PRO A 4 33.48 -6.01 -18.07
C PRO A 4 32.09 -5.37 -18.23
N MET A 5 31.82 -4.81 -19.42
CA MET A 5 30.49 -4.31 -19.78
C MET A 5 29.49 -5.46 -19.62
N ARG A 6 28.64 -5.38 -18.60
CA ARG A 6 27.53 -6.32 -18.41
C ARG A 6 26.62 -6.21 -19.64
N ARG A 7 26.59 -7.25 -20.47
CA ARG A 7 25.62 -7.37 -21.58
C ARG A 7 24.21 -7.22 -21.00
N ALA A 8 23.43 -6.30 -21.57
CA ALA A 8 22.04 -6.15 -21.21
C ALA A 8 21.33 -7.50 -21.45
N ALA A 9 20.55 -7.96 -20.46
CA ALA A 9 19.72 -9.15 -20.65
C ALA A 9 18.81 -8.94 -21.87
N PRO A 10 18.63 -9.95 -22.73
CA PRO A 10 17.74 -9.85 -23.87
C PRO A 10 16.33 -9.47 -23.39
N PRO A 11 15.59 -8.64 -24.16
CA PRO A 11 14.23 -8.28 -23.82
C PRO A 11 13.36 -9.55 -23.73
N ALA A 12 12.41 -9.55 -22.79
CA ALA A 12 11.45 -10.64 -22.67
C ALA A 12 10.68 -10.84 -23.99
N SER A 13 10.35 -12.08 -24.32
CA SER A 13 9.53 -12.37 -25.50
C SER A 13 8.17 -11.67 -25.40
N PRO A 14 7.53 -11.29 -26.52
CA PRO A 14 6.21 -10.67 -26.51
C PRO A 14 5.16 -11.47 -25.71
N GLY A 15 5.18 -12.81 -25.82
CA GLY A 15 4.27 -13.70 -25.08
C GLY A 15 4.52 -13.67 -23.57
N THR A 16 5.78 -13.68 -23.14
CA THR A 16 6.15 -13.53 -21.72
C THR A 16 5.69 -12.18 -21.17
N LYS A 17 5.79 -11.12 -21.98
CA LYS A 17 5.33 -9.79 -21.57
C LYS A 17 3.80 -9.78 -21.34
N LEU A 18 3.03 -10.26 -22.31
CA LEU A 18 1.57 -10.28 -22.21
C LEU A 18 1.07 -11.11 -21.03
N ALA A 19 1.66 -12.29 -20.79
CA ALA A 19 1.31 -13.14 -19.66
C ALA A 19 1.59 -12.46 -18.31
N GLY A 20 2.72 -11.75 -18.18
CA GLY A 20 3.04 -10.97 -16.98
C GLY A 20 2.11 -9.78 -16.76
N ASP A 21 1.70 -9.10 -17.83
CA ASP A 21 0.72 -8.00 -17.78
C ASP A 21 -0.63 -8.51 -17.25
N ALA A 22 -1.15 -9.57 -17.86
CA ALA A 22 -2.40 -10.20 -17.46
C ALA A 22 -2.32 -10.74 -16.02
N GLY A 23 -1.21 -11.38 -15.65
CA GLY A 23 -0.98 -11.89 -14.30
C GLY A 23 -1.00 -10.79 -13.23
N LEU A 24 -0.35 -9.65 -13.48
CA LEU A 24 -0.36 -8.52 -12.55
C LEU A 24 -1.75 -7.92 -12.38
N ALA A 25 -2.46 -7.67 -13.49
CA ALA A 25 -3.82 -7.13 -13.45
C ALA A 25 -4.80 -8.07 -12.74
N LEU A 26 -4.72 -9.38 -13.04
CA LEU A 26 -5.53 -10.41 -12.41
C LEU A 26 -5.24 -10.50 -10.91
N MET A 27 -3.97 -10.46 -10.50
CA MET A 27 -3.60 -10.45 -9.09
C MET A 27 -4.26 -9.29 -8.35
N VAL A 28 -4.21 -8.07 -8.91
CA VAL A 28 -4.82 -6.90 -8.26
C VAL A 28 -6.33 -7.03 -8.14
N LEU A 29 -7.01 -7.44 -9.22
CA LEU A 29 -8.47 -7.64 -9.20
C LEU A 29 -8.88 -8.73 -8.21
N ALA A 30 -8.14 -9.84 -8.18
CA ALA A 30 -8.41 -10.94 -7.29
C ALA A 30 -8.11 -10.60 -5.83
N ILE A 31 -7.07 -9.80 -5.55
CA ILE A 31 -6.81 -9.24 -4.22
C ILE A 31 -7.97 -8.36 -3.76
N SER A 32 -8.43 -7.44 -4.62
CA SER A 32 -9.54 -6.56 -4.29
C SER A 32 -10.82 -7.35 -3.99
N LEU A 33 -11.18 -8.27 -4.90
CA LEU A 33 -12.40 -9.07 -4.77
C LEU A 33 -12.30 -10.08 -3.61
N GLY A 34 -11.19 -10.79 -3.51
CA GLY A 34 -10.94 -11.78 -2.45
C GLY A 34 -10.96 -11.17 -1.05
N THR A 35 -10.48 -9.93 -0.90
CA THR A 35 -10.53 -9.22 0.40
C THR A 35 -11.96 -8.84 0.74
N ILE A 36 -12.72 -8.29 -0.22
CA ILE A 36 -14.12 -7.91 -0.01
C ILE A 36 -14.98 -9.15 0.27
N LEU A 37 -14.81 -10.24 -0.49
CA LEU A 37 -15.57 -11.47 -0.35
C LEU A 37 -15.08 -12.40 0.77
N ARG A 38 -13.95 -12.07 1.41
CA ARG A 38 -13.26 -12.93 2.40
C ARG A 38 -13.00 -14.35 1.86
N MET A 39 -12.46 -14.43 0.65
CA MET A 39 -12.12 -15.69 -0.02
C MET A 39 -10.60 -15.83 -0.09
N PRO A 40 -9.93 -16.53 0.86
CA PRO A 40 -8.47 -16.61 0.92
C PRO A 40 -7.84 -17.16 -0.37
N LEU A 41 -8.46 -18.14 -1.01
CA LEU A 41 -7.98 -18.70 -2.28
C LEU A 41 -7.90 -17.68 -3.42
N LEU A 42 -8.78 -16.65 -3.43
CA LEU A 42 -8.71 -15.56 -4.40
C LEU A 42 -7.56 -14.58 -4.11
N LEU A 43 -7.03 -14.57 -2.89
CA LEU A 43 -5.86 -13.77 -2.51
C LEU A 43 -4.56 -14.54 -2.78
N GLU A 44 -4.52 -15.80 -2.35
CA GLU A 44 -3.31 -16.61 -2.30
C GLU A 44 -2.88 -17.12 -3.68
N LEU A 45 -3.80 -17.72 -4.44
CA LEU A 45 -3.46 -18.35 -5.73
C LEU A 45 -2.88 -17.35 -6.74
N PRO A 46 -3.46 -16.16 -6.96
CA PRO A 46 -2.91 -15.19 -7.90
C PRO A 46 -1.56 -14.62 -7.44
N ALA A 47 -1.37 -14.43 -6.14
CA ALA A 47 -0.09 -13.97 -5.58
C ALA A 47 1.01 -15.03 -5.79
N ILE A 48 0.73 -16.30 -5.48
CA ILE A 48 1.66 -17.43 -5.71
C ILE A 48 1.95 -17.55 -7.21
N PHE A 49 0.93 -17.53 -8.05
CA PHE A 49 1.08 -17.63 -9.50
C PHE A 49 1.99 -16.53 -10.04
N LEU A 50 1.75 -15.25 -9.68
CA LEU A 50 2.58 -14.14 -10.16
C LEU A 50 4.04 -14.28 -9.70
N PHE A 51 4.27 -14.76 -8.48
CA PHE A 51 5.61 -14.98 -7.94
C PHE A 51 6.35 -16.10 -8.69
N LEU A 52 5.71 -17.27 -8.85
CA LEU A 52 6.27 -18.38 -9.60
C LEU A 52 6.52 -17.99 -11.06
N PHE A 53 5.59 -17.26 -11.68
CA PHE A 53 5.74 -16.73 -13.03
C PHE A 53 6.94 -15.79 -13.14
N ALA A 54 7.07 -14.81 -12.23
CA ALA A 54 8.18 -13.86 -12.23
C ALA A 54 9.54 -14.55 -12.10
N CYS A 55 9.62 -15.56 -11.22
CA CYS A 55 10.81 -16.39 -11.04
C CYS A 55 11.13 -17.24 -12.29
N ALA A 56 10.15 -17.99 -12.81
CA ALA A 56 10.34 -18.91 -13.93
C ALA A 56 10.69 -18.18 -15.24
N THR A 57 10.08 -17.01 -15.47
CA THR A 57 10.28 -16.24 -16.69
C THR A 57 11.34 -15.15 -16.58
N LYS A 58 11.97 -15.00 -15.39
CA LYS A 58 12.93 -13.93 -15.08
C LYS A 58 12.36 -12.52 -15.31
N ALA A 59 11.05 -12.35 -15.10
CA ALA A 59 10.37 -11.04 -15.15
C ALA A 59 10.65 -10.24 -13.88
N TYR A 60 11.91 -9.86 -13.69
CA TYR A 60 12.40 -9.26 -12.45
C TYR A 60 11.73 -7.92 -12.10
N ASP A 61 11.16 -7.21 -13.08
CA ASP A 61 10.36 -5.99 -12.86
C ASP A 61 9.08 -6.26 -12.06
N LEU A 62 8.53 -7.47 -12.12
CA LEU A 62 7.35 -7.88 -11.35
C LEU A 62 7.70 -8.45 -9.97
N LEU A 63 8.96 -8.86 -9.75
CA LEU A 63 9.37 -9.61 -8.56
C LEU A 63 9.12 -8.86 -7.24
N PRO A 64 9.35 -7.54 -7.12
CA PRO A 64 9.04 -6.83 -5.88
C PRO A 64 7.55 -6.90 -5.51
N ALA A 65 6.66 -6.68 -6.48
CA ALA A 65 5.21 -6.74 -6.24
C ALA A 65 4.76 -8.18 -5.96
N ALA A 66 5.23 -9.14 -6.75
CA ALA A 66 4.89 -10.54 -6.56
C ALA A 66 5.33 -11.05 -5.19
N ALA A 67 6.61 -10.85 -4.82
CA ALA A 67 7.15 -11.27 -3.54
C ALA A 67 6.43 -10.61 -2.35
N LEU A 68 6.13 -9.31 -2.45
CA LEU A 68 5.41 -8.56 -1.44
C LEU A 68 4.02 -9.16 -1.18
N PHE A 69 3.20 -9.32 -2.22
CA PHE A 69 1.84 -9.82 -2.07
C PHE A 69 1.79 -11.31 -1.74
N THR A 70 2.73 -12.12 -2.21
CA THR A 70 2.88 -13.51 -1.75
C THR A 70 3.18 -13.56 -0.26
N PHE A 71 4.08 -12.71 0.25
CA PHE A 71 4.35 -12.67 1.69
C PHE A 71 3.11 -12.20 2.47
N LEU A 72 2.46 -11.12 2.05
CA LEU A 72 1.30 -10.56 2.74
C LEU A 72 0.15 -11.56 2.90
N TYR A 73 -0.15 -12.34 1.85
CA TYR A 73 -1.31 -13.24 1.85
C TYR A 73 -1.00 -14.70 2.19
N VAL A 74 0.24 -15.15 1.96
CA VAL A 74 0.64 -16.55 2.14
C VAL A 74 1.70 -16.65 3.23
N GLY A 75 2.78 -15.88 3.12
CA GLY A 75 3.90 -15.91 4.08
C GLY A 75 3.47 -15.59 5.51
N SER A 76 2.57 -14.63 5.68
CA SER A 76 2.03 -14.20 6.96
C SER A 76 1.30 -15.31 7.74
N GLN A 77 0.81 -16.34 7.05
CA GLN A 77 0.09 -17.44 7.68
C GLN A 77 1.01 -18.45 8.39
N PHE A 78 2.30 -18.50 8.03
CA PHE A 78 3.24 -19.43 8.64
C PHE A 78 3.83 -18.92 9.95
N LEU A 79 3.83 -17.61 10.18
CA LEU A 79 4.38 -16.97 11.39
C LEU A 79 3.46 -15.83 11.88
N PRO A 80 2.16 -16.10 12.14
CA PRO A 80 1.19 -15.05 12.42
C PRO A 80 1.55 -14.25 13.67
N GLU A 81 2.05 -14.91 14.71
CA GLU A 81 2.47 -14.26 15.95
C GLU A 81 3.56 -13.22 15.73
N ILE A 82 4.56 -13.54 14.89
CA ILE A 82 5.68 -12.60 14.62
C ILE A 82 5.21 -11.46 13.72
N VAL A 83 4.39 -11.78 12.72
CA VAL A 83 3.94 -10.83 11.70
C VAL A 83 2.97 -9.81 12.28
N TRP A 84 2.14 -10.23 13.24
CA TRP A 84 1.09 -9.38 13.82
C TRP A 84 1.38 -8.94 15.26
N ALA A 85 2.54 -9.29 15.83
CA ALA A 85 2.95 -8.88 17.17
C ALA A 85 3.04 -7.36 17.36
N LEU A 86 3.34 -6.60 16.30
CA LEU A 86 3.43 -5.15 16.36
C LEU A 86 2.54 -4.52 15.27
N PRO A 87 1.91 -3.37 15.56
CA PRO A 87 1.25 -2.57 14.54
C PRO A 87 2.21 -2.33 13.37
N THR A 88 1.78 -2.60 12.13
CA THR A 88 2.56 -2.46 10.89
C THR A 88 3.74 -3.43 10.67
N ALA A 89 4.10 -4.30 11.64
CA ALA A 89 5.23 -5.23 11.46
C ALA A 89 5.06 -6.14 10.24
N GLY A 90 3.84 -6.63 9.99
CA GLY A 90 3.59 -7.48 8.83
C GLY A 90 3.90 -6.79 7.50
N PHE A 91 3.65 -5.48 7.39
CA PHE A 91 3.98 -4.68 6.21
C PHE A 91 5.49 -4.46 6.08
N ILE A 92 6.17 -4.17 7.19
CA ILE A 92 7.64 -4.01 7.20
C ILE A 92 8.33 -5.32 6.80
N LEU A 93 7.93 -6.45 7.40
CA LEU A 93 8.48 -7.77 7.08
C LEU A 93 8.22 -8.15 5.62
N ALA A 94 7.03 -7.86 5.09
CA ALA A 94 6.72 -8.09 3.68
C ALA A 94 7.58 -7.25 2.75
N LEU A 95 7.81 -5.97 3.07
CA LEU A 95 8.70 -5.08 2.32
C LEU A 95 10.16 -5.55 2.37
N LEU A 96 10.64 -5.98 3.54
CA LEU A 96 11.99 -6.53 3.71
C LEU A 96 12.15 -7.83 2.92
N PHE A 97 11.18 -8.73 2.97
CA PHE A 97 11.16 -9.96 2.18
C PHE A 97 11.20 -9.65 0.68
N ALA A 98 10.30 -8.79 0.20
CA ALA A 98 10.27 -8.36 -1.19
C ALA A 98 11.59 -7.73 -1.63
N ARG A 99 12.20 -6.92 -0.75
CA ARG A 99 13.51 -6.32 -0.98
C ARG A 99 14.57 -7.40 -1.14
N VAL A 100 14.70 -8.31 -0.16
CA VAL A 100 15.70 -9.39 -0.12
C VAL A 100 15.62 -10.30 -1.35
N VAL A 101 14.41 -10.75 -1.69
CA VAL A 101 14.19 -11.61 -2.86
C VAL A 101 14.51 -10.88 -4.18
N SER A 102 14.48 -9.54 -4.18
CA SER A 102 14.79 -8.70 -5.35
C SER A 102 16.25 -8.19 -5.39
N ILE A 103 17.16 -8.62 -4.49
CA ILE A 103 18.53 -8.07 -4.38
C ILE A 103 19.47 -8.39 -5.58
N PRO A 104 19.37 -9.51 -6.31
CA PRO A 104 20.17 -9.73 -7.54
C PRO A 104 19.32 -9.83 -8.84
N PRO A 105 19.73 -9.27 -10.02
CA PRO A 105 20.81 -8.33 -10.32
C PRO A 105 20.33 -7.08 -11.13
N ARG A 106 19.40 -6.27 -10.60
CA ARG A 106 19.13 -4.86 -11.02
C ARG A 106 18.65 -3.98 -9.85
N ALA A 107 19.00 -4.36 -8.62
CA ALA A 107 18.37 -3.90 -7.37
C ALA A 107 18.41 -2.40 -7.06
N LYS A 108 19.19 -1.59 -7.79
CA LYS A 108 19.15 -0.13 -7.64
C LYS A 108 18.02 0.52 -8.43
N GLU A 109 17.74 0.03 -9.63
CA GLU A 109 16.71 0.62 -10.51
C GLU A 109 15.29 0.28 -10.02
N GLN A 110 15.10 -0.94 -9.51
CA GLN A 110 13.79 -1.43 -9.07
C GLN A 110 13.24 -0.72 -7.84
N TRP A 111 14.09 -0.08 -7.03
CA TRP A 111 13.69 0.66 -5.83
C TRP A 111 13.99 2.16 -5.93
N ALA A 112 14.37 2.64 -7.13
CA ALA A 112 14.58 4.06 -7.40
C ALA A 112 13.30 4.91 -7.22
N PHE A 113 12.15 4.25 -7.07
CA PHE A 113 10.88 4.85 -6.73
C PHE A 113 10.82 5.40 -5.29
N VAL A 114 11.70 4.94 -4.39
CA VAL A 114 11.80 5.44 -3.01
C VAL A 114 12.56 6.75 -3.03
N ARG A 115 11.85 7.84 -3.31
CA ARG A 115 12.38 9.20 -3.30
C ARG A 115 11.30 10.19 -2.88
N ALA A 116 11.72 11.29 -2.27
CA ALA A 116 10.79 12.34 -1.83
C ALA A 116 9.97 12.91 -3.01
N GLY A 117 10.60 13.11 -4.17
CA GLY A 117 9.97 13.73 -5.34
C GLY A 117 10.20 15.24 -5.39
N ARG A 118 9.49 15.93 -6.28
CA ARG A 118 9.51 17.38 -6.43
C ARG A 118 8.18 17.96 -5.99
N ILE A 119 8.22 18.87 -5.02
CA ILE A 119 7.04 19.58 -4.52
C ILE A 119 7.14 21.04 -4.97
N ASP A 120 6.34 21.40 -5.98
CA ASP A 120 6.08 22.78 -6.34
C ASP A 120 4.87 23.32 -5.54
N LEU A 121 4.58 24.62 -5.65
CA LEU A 121 3.46 25.25 -4.94
C LEU A 121 2.13 24.53 -5.23
N ALA A 122 1.87 24.19 -6.50
CA ALA A 122 0.64 23.51 -6.89
C ALA A 122 0.52 22.12 -6.24
N SER A 123 1.60 21.34 -6.18
CA SER A 123 1.62 20.04 -5.51
C SER A 123 1.50 20.18 -3.99
N GLY A 124 2.08 21.23 -3.39
CA GLY A 124 1.91 21.57 -1.99
C GLY A 124 0.44 21.89 -1.66
N LEU A 125 -0.20 22.74 -2.46
CA LEU A 125 -1.63 23.07 -2.32
C LEU A 125 -2.52 21.86 -2.51
N LEU A 126 -2.26 21.03 -3.52
CA LEU A 126 -2.99 19.77 -3.72
C LEU A 126 -2.85 18.84 -2.52
N THR A 127 -1.63 18.69 -1.98
CA THR A 127 -1.39 17.87 -0.78
C THR A 127 -2.17 18.40 0.42
N LEU A 128 -2.15 19.71 0.65
CA LEU A 128 -2.90 20.36 1.73
C LEU A 128 -4.41 20.15 1.57
N VAL A 129 -4.95 20.42 0.38
CA VAL A 129 -6.39 20.25 0.09
C VAL A 129 -6.80 18.79 0.25
N THR A 130 -6.03 17.84 -0.28
CA THR A 130 -6.27 16.40 -0.09
C THR A 130 -6.31 16.03 1.40
N SER A 131 -5.37 16.56 2.20
CA SER A 131 -5.31 16.32 3.64
C SER A 131 -6.55 16.87 4.37
N LEU A 132 -6.93 18.12 4.08
CA LEU A 132 -8.08 18.77 4.71
C LEU A 132 -9.41 18.12 4.33
N VAL A 133 -9.60 17.78 3.05
CA VAL A 133 -10.80 17.09 2.58
C VAL A 133 -10.88 15.70 3.19
N ALA A 134 -9.76 14.95 3.25
CA ALA A 134 -9.72 13.64 3.90
C ALA A 134 -10.06 13.76 5.39
N ALA A 135 -9.45 14.69 6.12
CA ALA A 135 -9.74 14.93 7.52
C ALA A 135 -11.23 15.24 7.76
N ALA A 136 -11.81 16.16 7.00
CA ALA A 136 -13.23 16.51 7.11
C ALA A 136 -14.13 15.31 6.81
N ALA A 137 -13.84 14.57 5.74
CA ALA A 137 -14.61 13.39 5.36
C ALA A 137 -14.53 12.28 6.42
N LEU A 138 -13.36 12.07 7.03
CA LEU A 138 -13.15 11.11 8.12
C LEU A 138 -13.94 11.48 9.37
N ILE A 139 -13.93 12.76 9.75
CA ILE A 139 -14.71 13.27 10.88
C ILE A 139 -16.21 13.02 10.62
N LEU A 140 -16.70 13.42 9.45
CA LEU A 140 -18.12 13.22 9.08
C LEU A 140 -18.50 11.74 9.06
N TRP A 141 -17.65 10.89 8.48
CA TRP A 141 -17.87 9.44 8.48
C TRP A 141 -17.94 8.89 9.90
N ALA A 142 -17.01 9.28 10.78
CA ALA A 142 -16.95 8.78 12.16
C ALA A 142 -18.22 9.10 12.96
N PHE A 143 -18.85 10.26 12.75
CA PHE A 143 -20.12 10.60 13.38
C PHE A 143 -21.34 9.87 12.78
N SER A 144 -21.22 9.36 11.56
CA SER A 144 -22.29 8.63 10.86
C SER A 144 -22.15 7.12 10.92
N ALA A 145 -21.01 6.60 11.41
CA ALA A 145 -20.69 5.18 11.37
C ALA A 145 -21.32 4.45 12.55
N ASP A 146 -22.11 3.42 12.26
CA ASP A 146 -22.75 2.59 13.30
C ASP A 146 -21.75 1.71 14.08
N GLN A 147 -20.58 1.40 13.49
CA GLN A 147 -19.55 0.54 14.08
C GLN A 147 -18.13 0.97 13.69
N LEU A 148 -17.25 1.14 14.69
CA LEU A 148 -15.83 1.48 14.48
C LEU A 148 -14.97 0.29 14.00
N GLY A 149 -15.55 -0.90 13.84
CA GLY A 149 -14.87 -2.10 13.33
C GLY A 149 -13.80 -2.64 14.29
N ALA A 150 -12.69 -3.13 13.72
CA ALA A 150 -11.58 -3.74 14.46
C ALA A 150 -10.90 -2.79 15.46
N TRP A 151 -11.03 -1.48 15.27
CA TRP A 151 -10.43 -0.47 16.15
C TRP A 151 -11.05 -0.41 17.54
N ALA A 152 -12.30 -0.85 17.70
CA ALA A 152 -12.89 -0.99 19.02
C ALA A 152 -12.15 -2.02 19.88
N ALA A 153 -11.56 -3.06 19.28
CA ALA A 153 -10.72 -4.03 19.98
C ALA A 153 -9.36 -3.43 20.33
N VAL A 154 -8.70 -2.78 19.36
CA VAL A 154 -7.40 -2.13 19.56
C VAL A 154 -7.46 -1.09 20.68
N LEU A 155 -8.51 -0.27 20.74
CA LEU A 155 -8.67 0.74 21.78
C LEU A 155 -8.88 0.14 23.17
N ARG A 156 -9.49 -1.06 23.28
CA ARG A 156 -9.58 -1.78 24.55
C ARG A 156 -8.19 -2.16 25.07
N ASP A 157 -7.28 -2.56 24.20
CA ASP A 157 -5.91 -2.94 24.59
C ASP A 157 -5.10 -1.74 25.12
N TYR A 158 -5.51 -0.52 24.79
CA TYR A 158 -4.89 0.72 25.30
C TYR A 158 -5.67 1.36 26.46
N GLN A 159 -6.70 0.71 27.00
CA GLN A 159 -7.40 1.18 28.20
C GLN A 159 -6.42 1.22 29.38
N GLY A 160 -6.20 2.41 29.93
CA GLY A 160 -5.26 2.65 31.03
C GLY A 160 -3.92 3.26 30.62
N VAL A 161 -3.63 3.38 29.32
CA VAL A 161 -2.44 4.13 28.87
C VAL A 161 -2.68 5.64 29.05
N PRO A 162 -1.75 6.40 29.65
CA PRO A 162 -1.92 7.83 29.85
C PRO A 162 -2.14 8.59 28.53
N ARG A 163 -3.15 9.47 28.49
CA ARG A 163 -3.51 10.23 27.27
C ARG A 163 -2.36 11.06 26.71
N TRP A 164 -1.52 11.65 27.56
CA TRP A 164 -0.35 12.40 27.12
C TRP A 164 0.63 11.52 26.33
N PHE A 165 0.76 10.24 26.70
CA PHE A 165 1.60 9.27 26.01
C PHE A 165 0.98 8.89 24.66
N LEU A 166 -0.32 8.62 24.63
CA LEU A 166 -1.03 8.30 23.39
C LEU A 166 -0.95 9.46 22.39
N TYR A 167 -1.30 10.68 22.79
CA TYR A 167 -1.26 11.84 21.90
C TYR A 167 0.16 12.29 21.56
N GLY A 168 1.09 12.26 22.52
CA GLY A 168 2.45 12.75 22.34
C GLY A 168 3.39 11.78 21.60
N ILE A 169 3.17 10.48 21.74
CA ILE A 169 4.07 9.44 21.21
C ILE A 169 3.31 8.42 20.37
N GLY A 170 2.24 7.83 20.91
CA GLY A 170 1.51 6.74 20.24
C GLY A 170 0.98 7.12 18.87
N VAL A 171 0.21 8.22 18.78
CA VAL A 171 -0.40 8.71 17.54
C VAL A 171 0.66 9.09 16.50
N PRO A 172 1.69 9.92 16.80
CA PRO A 172 2.71 10.24 15.81
C PRO A 172 3.47 9.01 15.30
N VAL A 173 3.84 8.08 16.17
CA VAL A 173 4.60 6.88 15.78
C VAL A 173 3.74 5.96 14.91
N PHE A 174 2.50 5.71 15.32
CA PHE A 174 1.56 4.92 14.53
C PHE A 174 1.35 5.53 13.14
N ALA A 175 0.96 6.80 13.08
CA ALA A 175 0.67 7.48 11.81
C ALA A 175 1.91 7.54 10.89
N LEU A 176 3.10 7.74 11.46
CA LEU A 176 4.36 7.74 10.71
C LEU A 176 4.62 6.37 10.07
N LEU A 177 4.56 5.30 10.87
CA LEU A 177 4.86 3.95 10.40
C LEU A 177 3.80 3.43 9.43
N ASN A 178 2.52 3.67 9.73
CA ASN A 178 1.41 3.24 8.90
C ASN A 178 1.45 3.93 7.53
N ALA A 179 1.44 5.27 7.51
CA ALA A 179 1.53 6.02 6.26
C ALA A 179 2.80 5.67 5.46
N ALA A 180 3.96 5.51 6.11
CA ALA A 180 5.19 5.15 5.40
C ALA A 180 5.10 3.76 4.74
N THR A 181 4.63 2.77 5.49
CA THR A 181 4.57 1.38 5.00
C THR A 181 3.51 1.21 3.92
N GLU A 182 2.31 1.76 4.11
CA GLU A 182 1.25 1.69 3.11
C GLU A 182 1.61 2.44 1.83
N GLU A 183 2.21 3.63 1.93
CA GLU A 183 2.64 4.36 0.73
C GLU A 183 3.78 3.65 -0.01
N LEU A 184 4.70 2.98 0.70
CA LEU A 184 5.71 2.12 0.07
C LEU A 184 5.09 0.91 -0.64
N ILE A 185 4.10 0.25 -0.04
CA ILE A 185 3.42 -0.92 -0.62
C ILE A 185 2.62 -0.49 -1.86
N PHE A 186 1.71 0.46 -1.70
CA PHE A 186 0.72 0.76 -2.72
C PHE A 186 1.26 1.72 -3.78
N ARG A 187 1.95 2.81 -3.39
CA ARG A 187 2.45 3.82 -4.35
C ARG A 187 3.88 3.53 -4.78
N GLY A 188 4.67 2.95 -3.88
CA GLY A 188 6.03 2.48 -4.16
C GLY A 188 6.03 1.26 -5.06
N VAL A 189 5.57 0.11 -4.56
CA VAL A 189 5.71 -1.18 -5.23
C VAL A 189 4.59 -1.41 -6.25
N LEU A 190 3.32 -1.38 -5.82
CA LEU A 190 2.20 -1.78 -6.68
C LEU A 190 1.99 -0.81 -7.86
N LEU A 191 1.89 0.49 -7.60
CA LEU A 191 1.67 1.49 -8.64
C LEU A 191 2.85 1.55 -9.62
N GLU A 192 4.08 1.37 -9.15
CA GLU A 192 5.27 1.35 -10.03
C GLU A 192 5.27 0.12 -10.93
N ALA A 193 4.91 -1.06 -10.40
CA ALA A 193 4.75 -2.26 -11.21
C ALA A 193 3.67 -2.03 -12.29
N LEU A 194 2.47 -1.56 -11.90
CA LEU A 194 1.38 -1.27 -12.85
C LEU A 194 1.80 -0.25 -13.92
N ARG A 195 2.44 0.86 -13.53
CA ARG A 195 2.89 1.89 -14.48
C ARG A 195 3.96 1.39 -15.45
N THR A 196 4.86 0.54 -14.97
CA THR A 196 5.91 -0.06 -15.81
C THR A 196 5.29 -0.96 -16.88
N ARG A 197 4.26 -1.71 -16.52
CA ARG A 197 3.56 -2.64 -17.43
C ARG A 197 2.56 -1.95 -18.36
N PHE A 198 1.85 -0.94 -17.85
CA PHE A 198 0.77 -0.22 -18.55
C PHE A 198 1.03 1.29 -18.66
N PRO A 199 2.16 1.74 -19.26
CA PRO A 199 2.56 3.15 -19.23
C PRO A 199 1.59 4.11 -19.94
N LYS A 200 0.78 3.59 -20.87
CA LYS A 200 -0.25 4.36 -21.60
C LYS A 200 -1.58 4.48 -20.84
N HIS A 201 -1.77 3.74 -19.75
CA HIS A 201 -3.03 3.62 -19.04
C HIS A 201 -2.90 4.06 -17.58
N LEU A 202 -2.32 5.25 -17.35
CA LEU A 202 -2.04 5.75 -15.99
C LEU A 202 -3.29 5.80 -15.11
N ASN A 203 -4.44 6.24 -15.65
CA ASN A 203 -5.69 6.29 -14.90
C ASN A 203 -6.16 4.90 -14.45
N VAL A 204 -5.98 3.88 -15.30
CA VAL A 204 -6.29 2.48 -14.95
C VAL A 204 -5.33 1.99 -13.86
N CYS A 205 -4.05 2.33 -13.94
CA CYS A 205 -3.06 1.97 -12.91
C CYS A 205 -3.43 2.58 -11.54
N ILE A 206 -3.83 3.85 -11.53
CA ILE A 206 -4.30 4.53 -10.32
C ILE A 206 -5.56 3.84 -9.79
N GLY A 207 -6.55 3.56 -10.64
CA GLY A 207 -7.79 2.90 -10.23
C GLY A 207 -7.57 1.49 -9.66
N LEU A 208 -6.72 0.67 -10.30
CA LEU A 208 -6.38 -0.67 -9.83
C LEU A 208 -5.67 -0.62 -8.47
N GLN A 209 -4.66 0.25 -8.33
CA GLN A 209 -3.97 0.44 -7.05
C GLN A 209 -4.92 0.94 -5.97
N ALA A 210 -5.77 1.92 -6.28
CA ALA A 210 -6.73 2.51 -5.35
C ALA A 210 -7.78 1.49 -4.90
N SER A 211 -8.22 0.61 -5.81
CA SER A 211 -9.13 -0.49 -5.47
C SER A 211 -8.49 -1.47 -4.50
N ALA A 212 -7.23 -1.87 -4.71
CA ALA A 212 -6.53 -2.76 -3.78
C ALA A 212 -6.37 -2.11 -2.39
N PHE A 213 -6.03 -0.82 -2.34
CA PHE A 213 -5.96 -0.04 -1.10
C PHE A 213 -7.30 0.00 -0.37
N ALA A 214 -8.37 0.36 -1.08
CA ALA A 214 -9.72 0.45 -0.52
C ALA A 214 -10.24 -0.92 -0.05
N ALA A 215 -9.92 -1.99 -0.78
CA ALA A 215 -10.30 -3.34 -0.41
C ALA A 215 -9.65 -3.77 0.90
N ALA A 216 -8.36 -3.45 1.11
CA ALA A 216 -7.67 -3.70 2.39
C ALA A 216 -8.37 -3.00 3.58
N HIS A 217 -9.09 -1.91 3.33
CA HIS A 217 -9.81 -1.15 4.35
C HIS A 217 -11.26 -1.61 4.56
N TYR A 218 -11.81 -2.45 3.68
CA TYR A 218 -13.24 -2.76 3.64
C TYR A 218 -13.78 -3.35 4.96
N TRP A 219 -13.04 -4.27 5.59
CA TRP A 219 -13.51 -4.96 6.80
C TRP A 219 -12.94 -4.40 8.10
N ALA A 220 -11.64 -4.09 8.13
CA ALA A 220 -10.92 -3.77 9.36
C ALA A 220 -10.22 -2.41 9.31
N GLY A 221 -10.11 -1.79 8.13
CA GLY A 221 -9.51 -0.46 8.01
C GLY A 221 -10.47 0.66 8.44
N PHE A 222 -9.98 1.89 8.33
CA PHE A 222 -10.76 3.07 8.64
C PHE A 222 -10.67 4.05 7.45
N PRO A 223 -11.80 4.54 6.92
CA PRO A 223 -13.18 4.10 7.15
C PRO A 223 -13.47 2.71 6.56
N ASN A 224 -14.39 1.95 7.19
CA ASN A 224 -14.78 0.59 6.75
C ASN A 224 -16.14 0.54 6.01
N GLY A 225 -16.49 -0.64 5.52
CA GLY A 225 -17.74 -0.93 4.84
C GLY A 225 -17.82 -0.36 3.42
N LYS A 226 -19.01 -0.38 2.83
CA LYS A 226 -19.23 0.08 1.44
C LYS A 226 -18.90 1.56 1.26
N LEU A 227 -19.36 2.40 2.18
CA LEU A 227 -19.07 3.84 2.15
C LEU A 227 -17.58 4.09 2.40
N GLY A 228 -16.98 3.40 3.37
CA GLY A 228 -15.54 3.51 3.63
C GLY A 228 -14.69 3.07 2.45
N TYR A 229 -15.08 2.01 1.74
CA TYR A 229 -14.44 1.61 0.48
C TYR A 229 -14.49 2.71 -0.57
N LEU A 230 -15.66 3.34 -0.80
CA LEU A 230 -15.76 4.42 -1.76
C LEU A 230 -14.88 5.62 -1.37
N MET A 231 -14.88 6.00 -0.09
CA MET A 231 -14.07 7.10 0.42
C MET A 231 -12.57 6.81 0.29
N THR A 232 -12.12 5.63 0.75
CA THR A 232 -10.72 5.20 0.65
C THR A 232 -10.29 5.03 -0.80
N PHE A 233 -11.17 4.60 -1.71
CA PHE A 233 -10.89 4.53 -3.14
C PHE A 233 -10.64 5.91 -3.76
N ILE A 234 -11.51 6.88 -3.49
CA ILE A 234 -11.36 8.26 -3.99
C ILE A 234 -10.09 8.89 -3.41
N TYR A 235 -9.89 8.74 -2.11
CA TYR A 235 -8.69 9.19 -1.42
C TYR A 235 -7.44 8.56 -2.02
N ALA A 236 -7.46 7.26 -2.24
CA ALA A 236 -6.36 6.52 -2.80
C ALA A 236 -6.03 6.92 -4.24
N CYS A 237 -7.05 7.28 -5.04
CA CYS A 237 -6.86 7.87 -6.36
C CYS A 237 -6.11 9.21 -6.26
N ALA A 238 -6.48 10.07 -5.32
CA ALA A 238 -5.81 11.36 -5.09
C ALA A 238 -4.33 11.17 -4.70
N LEU A 239 -4.03 10.23 -3.80
CA LEU A 239 -2.65 9.89 -3.43
C LEU A 239 -1.85 9.32 -4.61
N GLY A 240 -2.46 8.44 -5.42
CA GLY A 240 -1.86 7.91 -6.64
C GLY A 240 -1.54 9.01 -7.66
N TYR A 241 -2.43 10.00 -7.81
CA TYR A 241 -2.18 11.18 -8.63
C TYR A 241 -1.03 12.04 -8.08
N LEU A 242 -1.02 12.34 -6.77
CA LEU A 242 0.07 13.08 -6.12
C LEU A 242 1.43 12.40 -6.34
N ARG A 243 1.48 11.06 -6.22
CA ARG A 243 2.68 10.26 -6.52
C ARG A 243 3.16 10.46 -7.96
N ILE A 244 2.27 10.40 -8.94
CA ILE A 244 2.63 10.57 -10.35
C ILE A 244 3.12 11.99 -10.63
N ARG A 245 2.37 12.99 -10.13
CA ARG A 245 2.68 14.42 -10.33
C ARG A 245 4.04 14.80 -9.75
N THR A 246 4.28 14.46 -8.49
CA THR A 246 5.52 14.81 -7.77
C THR A 246 6.67 13.87 -8.09
N ARG A 247 6.39 12.74 -8.74
CA ARG A 247 7.35 11.67 -9.03
C ARG A 247 8.02 11.13 -7.76
N GLY A 248 7.39 11.23 -6.59
CA GLY A 248 7.93 10.72 -5.33
C GLY A 248 6.84 10.49 -4.28
N LEU A 249 7.28 10.05 -3.11
CA LEU A 249 6.40 9.61 -2.02
C LEU A 249 6.08 10.69 -0.99
N LEU A 250 6.82 11.81 -0.95
CA LEU A 250 6.66 12.77 0.14
C LEU A 250 5.27 13.41 0.17
N ALA A 251 4.75 13.86 -0.97
CA ALA A 251 3.42 14.46 -1.04
C ALA A 251 2.30 13.49 -0.60
N PRO A 252 2.16 12.27 -1.20
CA PRO A 252 1.13 11.35 -0.74
C PRO A 252 1.36 10.87 0.69
N PHE A 253 2.61 10.72 1.14
CA PHE A 253 2.94 10.41 2.53
C PHE A 253 2.44 11.47 3.51
N LEU A 254 2.67 12.76 3.25
CA LEU A 254 2.21 13.83 4.14
C LEU A 254 0.68 13.89 4.22
N ALA A 255 -0.01 13.69 3.10
CA ALA A 255 -1.46 13.59 3.09
C ALA A 255 -1.95 12.39 3.90
N HIS A 256 -1.34 11.22 3.70
CA HIS A 256 -1.65 9.99 4.42
C HIS A 256 -1.39 10.11 5.93
N PHE A 257 -0.20 10.57 6.31
CA PHE A 257 0.15 10.82 7.69
C PHE A 257 -0.88 11.73 8.39
N THR A 258 -1.35 12.79 7.70
CA THR A 258 -2.38 13.68 8.26
C THR A 258 -3.70 12.95 8.49
N ALA A 259 -4.13 12.13 7.52
CA ALA A 259 -5.33 11.31 7.68
C ALA A 259 -5.20 10.34 8.87
N ASP A 260 -4.07 9.66 9.01
CA ASP A 260 -3.83 8.71 10.11
C ASP A 260 -3.79 9.38 11.48
N VAL A 261 -3.21 10.59 11.58
CA VAL A 261 -3.26 11.39 12.81
C VAL A 261 -4.72 11.73 13.18
N VAL A 262 -5.53 12.15 12.21
CA VAL A 262 -6.94 12.47 12.44
C VAL A 262 -7.72 11.23 12.88
N ILE A 263 -7.52 10.10 12.20
CA ILE A 263 -8.14 8.81 12.57
C ILE A 263 -7.79 8.45 14.01
N ALA A 264 -6.50 8.46 14.35
CA ALA A 264 -6.04 8.04 15.67
C ALA A 264 -6.54 8.98 16.78
N ILE A 265 -6.58 10.29 16.54
CA ILE A 265 -7.16 11.26 17.48
C ILE A 265 -8.67 11.01 17.67
N LEU A 266 -9.42 10.83 16.57
CA LEU A 266 -10.86 10.54 16.63
C LEU A 266 -11.14 9.25 17.40
N LEU A 267 -10.37 8.20 17.15
CA LEU A 267 -10.50 6.93 17.84
C LEU A 267 -10.28 7.06 19.36
N ILE A 268 -9.24 7.77 19.78
CA ILE A 268 -8.99 8.02 21.21
C ILE A 268 -10.11 8.88 21.81
N ALA A 269 -10.62 9.86 21.07
CA ALA A 269 -11.67 10.76 21.55
C ALA A 269 -13.05 10.10 21.66
N LEU A 270 -13.38 9.15 20.78
CA LEU A 270 -14.70 8.48 20.74
C LEU A 270 -14.84 7.31 21.74
N VAL A 271 -13.72 6.76 22.23
CA VAL A 271 -13.72 5.67 23.22
C VAL A 271 -13.43 6.18 24.65
N ALA A 272 -13.13 7.48 24.78
CA ALA A 272 -13.03 8.21 26.04
C ALA A 272 -14.41 8.55 26.61
#